data_AF-A0A8T2X8I2-F1
#
_entry.id   AF-A0A8T2X8I2-F1
#
_cell.length_a   1.000
_cell.length_b   1.000
_cell.length_c   1.000
_cell.angle_alpha   90.00
_cell.angle_beta   90.00
_cell.angle_gamma   90.00
#
_symmetry.space_group_name_H-M   'P 1'
#
loop_
_entity.id
_entity.type
_entity.pdbx_description
1 polymer ?
#
loop_
_entity_poly.entity_id
_entity_poly.type
_entity_poly.pdbx_seq_one_letter_code
_entity_poly.pdbx_strand_id
1 'polypeptide(L)'
;MDFELRRAREKLEKEQKERKERAKLRLDRERKAKEEARKQREAIEAVHRSRRLDAIQAQLKVDEQIQENLLAGRGIVFSRILEAVSFQGSGDKIKLPPSCFTGLSDQGAFDKGPLYFQLSVVHQEGSSEMIDTDSKQSTTHSGVLEFTAEEGSVGLPPHVWSNLFPIDSPKAPLIEVQYVWLPKGTYAKLQPDVVGFSDLPNHKAVLETSLRQHATLSEGDVITVNHGILTYKLQVLELRPSSSVSVLETDIEVDVVGPDSGLESSQPVLKPLIFGKAESGMVEEGNYNYFKFSIDNDIWDRIAAEDVRVEVRIEAETNNGDTDLYMSKHPLMFPTRHQHEWSSHDIGSKVLILGSKDKNLGMGAYSIGVHGFKGTTKYNVAVSVQENRNHKVGQQAGSSSSMDIDAVECRNCKHFIPSRSIALHEAFCSRHNIVCSHPGCGIVLRIEESKNHLHCEKCGQAFQQGEMEKHMKVFHEPLQCPCGVVLEKEQMVSYTNPASSSLLKILRWFILLSDLV
;
A
#
# COMPACT_ATOMS: atom_id res chain seq x y z
N MET A 1 -118.29 -24.33 19.60
CA MET A 1 -117.47 -25.54 19.79
C MET A 1 -116.27 -25.62 18.82
N ASP A 2 -116.36 -25.10 17.59
CA ASP A 2 -115.31 -25.30 16.56
C ASP A 2 -114.08 -24.36 16.68
N PHE A 3 -114.21 -23.22 17.36
CA PHE A 3 -113.14 -22.22 17.51
C PHE A 3 -112.09 -22.58 18.58
N GLU A 4 -112.53 -23.19 19.68
CA GLU A 4 -111.64 -23.60 20.78
C GLU A 4 -110.76 -24.80 20.40
N LEU A 5 -111.30 -25.74 19.62
CA LEU A 5 -110.57 -26.88 19.08
C LEU A 5 -109.48 -26.47 18.07
N ARG A 6 -109.74 -25.49 17.21
CA ARG A 6 -108.72 -24.94 16.29
C ARG A 6 -107.59 -24.24 17.04
N ARG A 7 -107.92 -23.41 18.05
CA ARG A 7 -106.91 -22.72 18.86
C ARG A 7 -106.03 -23.68 19.66
N ALA A 8 -106.61 -24.78 20.17
CA ALA A 8 -105.86 -25.83 20.85
C ALA A 8 -104.92 -26.59 19.90
N ARG A 9 -105.37 -26.90 18.67
CA ARG A 9 -104.57 -27.56 17.64
C ARG A 9 -103.42 -26.69 17.14
N GLU A 10 -103.67 -25.40 16.89
CA GLU A 10 -102.62 -24.44 16.52
C GLU A 10 -101.58 -24.26 17.62
N LYS A 11 -102.00 -24.23 18.88
CA LYS A 11 -101.08 -24.17 20.03
C LYS A 11 -100.21 -25.42 20.11
N LEU A 12 -100.80 -26.60 19.90
CA LEU A 12 -100.09 -27.87 19.88
C LEU A 12 -99.10 -27.96 18.71
N GLU A 13 -99.49 -27.53 17.51
CA GLU A 13 -98.61 -27.51 16.32
C GLU A 13 -97.47 -26.51 16.49
N LYS A 14 -97.73 -25.34 17.07
CA LYS A 14 -96.69 -24.36 17.40
C LYS A 14 -95.71 -24.90 18.43
N GLU A 15 -96.20 -25.56 19.48
CA GLU A 15 -95.34 -26.18 20.50
C GLU A 15 -94.51 -27.33 19.93
N GLN A 16 -95.09 -28.17 19.06
CA GLN A 16 -94.36 -29.23 18.37
C GLN A 16 -93.29 -28.67 17.43
N LYS A 17 -93.59 -27.58 16.72
CA LYS A 17 -92.63 -26.90 15.83
C LYS A 17 -91.48 -26.27 16.63
N GLU A 18 -91.78 -25.59 17.74
CA GLU A 18 -90.76 -25.01 18.63
C GLU A 18 -89.88 -26.09 19.27
N ARG A 19 -90.45 -27.23 19.68
CA ARG A 19 -89.66 -28.38 20.18
C ARG A 19 -88.75 -28.95 19.11
N LYS A 20 -89.23 -29.08 17.87
CA LYS A 20 -88.43 -29.57 16.73
C LYS A 20 -87.31 -28.61 16.36
N GLU A 21 -87.58 -27.30 16.36
CA GLU A 21 -86.57 -26.26 16.12
C GLU A 21 -85.51 -26.21 17.24
N ARG A 22 -85.92 -26.29 18.51
CA ARG A 22 -84.97 -26.38 19.64
C ARG A 22 -84.11 -27.64 19.59
N ALA A 23 -84.69 -28.79 19.23
CA ALA A 23 -83.94 -30.03 19.06
C ALA A 23 -82.91 -29.93 17.92
N LYS A 24 -83.31 -29.36 16.77
CA LYS A 24 -82.41 -29.12 15.63
C LYS A 24 -81.27 -28.16 16.00
N LEU A 25 -81.58 -27.06 16.68
CA LEU A 25 -80.58 -26.07 17.11
C LEU A 25 -79.59 -26.65 18.13
N ARG A 26 -80.03 -27.57 19.00
CA ARG A 26 -79.15 -28.31 19.92
C ARG A 26 -78.20 -29.24 19.16
N LEU A 27 -78.72 -29.97 18.18
CA LEU A 27 -77.93 -30.89 17.35
C LEU A 27 -76.90 -30.14 16.48
N ASP A 28 -77.27 -28.99 15.91
CA ASP A 28 -76.35 -28.14 15.15
C ASP A 28 -75.27 -27.53 16.04
N ARG A 29 -75.60 -27.11 17.27
CA ARG A 29 -74.61 -26.64 18.26
C ARG A 29 -73.63 -27.74 18.66
N GLU A 30 -74.12 -28.96 18.91
CA GLU A 30 -73.30 -30.11 19.25
C GLU A 30 -72.36 -30.50 18.09
N ARG A 31 -72.87 -30.46 16.84
CA ARG A 31 -72.05 -30.71 15.64
C ARG A 31 -70.94 -29.67 15.48
N LYS A 32 -71.24 -28.38 15.66
CA LYS A 32 -70.23 -27.29 15.62
C LYS A 32 -69.18 -27.45 16.71
N ALA A 33 -69.61 -27.71 17.96
CA ALA A 33 -68.70 -27.92 19.08
C ALA A 33 -67.77 -29.14 18.85
N LYS A 34 -68.29 -30.23 18.26
CA LYS A 34 -67.49 -31.41 17.90
C LYS A 34 -66.47 -31.12 16.80
N GLU A 35 -66.84 -30.31 15.81
CA GLU A 35 -65.92 -29.92 14.73
C GLU A 35 -64.83 -28.97 15.22
N GLU A 36 -65.15 -28.00 16.08
CA GLU A 36 -64.20 -27.11 16.74
C GLU A 36 -63.23 -27.90 17.63
N ALA A 37 -63.73 -28.85 18.43
CA ALA A 37 -62.89 -29.73 19.24
C ALA A 37 -61.96 -30.60 18.39
N ARG A 38 -62.41 -31.06 17.21
CA ARG A 38 -61.55 -31.79 16.26
C ARG A 38 -60.46 -30.89 15.70
N LYS A 39 -60.80 -29.68 15.24
CA LYS A 39 -59.83 -28.69 14.72
C LYS A 39 -58.79 -28.30 15.78
N GLN A 40 -59.21 -28.10 17.04
CA GLN A 40 -58.28 -27.82 18.14
C GLN A 40 -57.33 -29.00 18.41
N ARG A 41 -57.83 -30.24 18.40
CA ARG A 41 -56.97 -31.44 18.55
C ARG A 41 -55.99 -31.59 17.40
N GLU A 42 -56.44 -31.42 16.16
CA GLU A 42 -55.59 -31.45 14.96
C GLU A 42 -54.52 -30.35 15.01
N ALA A 43 -54.88 -29.14 15.46
CA ALA A 43 -53.92 -28.05 15.63
C ALA A 43 -52.86 -28.36 16.71
N ILE A 44 -53.26 -28.90 17.86
CA ILE A 44 -52.34 -29.32 18.93
C ILE A 44 -51.41 -30.44 18.43
N GLU A 45 -51.95 -31.45 17.74
CA GLU A 45 -51.15 -32.54 17.18
C GLU A 45 -50.18 -32.04 16.11
N ALA A 46 -50.60 -31.10 15.25
CA ALA A 46 -49.75 -30.47 14.24
C ALA A 46 -48.57 -29.70 14.87
N VAL A 47 -48.83 -28.93 15.94
CA VAL A 47 -47.77 -28.22 16.68
C VAL A 47 -46.78 -29.20 17.32
N HIS A 48 -47.28 -30.27 17.96
CA HIS A 48 -46.41 -31.30 18.52
C HIS A 48 -45.61 -32.04 17.44
N ARG A 49 -46.19 -32.27 16.26
CA ARG A 49 -45.50 -32.88 15.12
C ARG A 49 -44.41 -31.97 14.57
N SER A 50 -44.68 -30.67 14.40
CA SER A 50 -43.68 -29.68 13.99
C SER A 50 -42.51 -29.67 14.97
N ARG A 51 -42.77 -29.51 16.27
CA ARG A 51 -41.71 -29.48 17.29
C ARG A 51 -40.85 -30.75 17.31
N ARG A 52 -41.42 -31.92 17.01
CA ARG A 52 -40.66 -33.18 16.87
C ARG A 52 -39.80 -33.19 15.61
N LEU A 53 -40.32 -32.73 14.47
CA LEU A 53 -39.55 -32.62 13.24
C LEU A 53 -38.41 -31.62 13.39
N ASP A 54 -38.67 -30.46 14.01
CA ASP A 54 -37.66 -29.44 14.29
C ASP A 54 -36.57 -29.99 15.23
N ALA A 55 -36.94 -30.76 16.25
CA ALA A 55 -36.00 -31.42 17.15
C ALA A 55 -35.15 -32.49 16.44
N ILE A 56 -35.75 -33.29 15.55
CA ILE A 56 -35.02 -34.29 14.75
C ILE A 56 -34.07 -33.60 13.78
N GLN A 57 -34.52 -32.54 13.10
CA GLN A 57 -33.68 -31.78 12.16
C GLN A 57 -32.54 -31.07 12.89
N ALA A 58 -32.78 -30.54 14.08
CA ALA A 58 -31.73 -29.97 14.92
C ALA A 58 -30.71 -31.04 15.33
N GLN A 59 -31.16 -32.24 15.72
CA GLN A 59 -30.25 -33.34 16.05
C GLN A 59 -29.43 -33.79 14.85
N LEU A 60 -30.05 -33.97 13.68
CA LEU A 60 -29.35 -34.35 12.45
C LEU A 60 -28.27 -33.33 12.08
N LYS A 61 -28.56 -32.03 12.20
CA LYS A 61 -27.56 -30.98 11.97
C LYS A 61 -26.41 -31.04 12.96
N VAL A 62 -26.67 -31.33 14.23
CA VAL A 62 -25.62 -31.51 15.25
C VAL A 62 -24.75 -32.73 14.92
N ASP A 63 -25.37 -33.84 14.55
CA ASP A 63 -24.65 -35.07 14.19
C ASP A 63 -23.81 -34.88 12.91
N GLU A 64 -24.35 -34.19 11.90
CA GLU A 64 -23.64 -33.79 10.68
C GLU A 64 -22.43 -32.90 11.02
N GLN A 65 -22.60 -31.87 11.86
CA GLN A 65 -21.52 -30.98 12.28
C GLN A 65 -20.41 -31.73 13.04
N ILE A 66 -20.79 -32.66 13.94
CA ILE A 66 -19.82 -33.48 14.67
C ILE A 66 -19.04 -34.37 13.70
N GLN A 67 -19.72 -34.95 12.70
CA GLN A 67 -19.08 -35.77 11.67
C GLN A 67 -18.12 -34.94 10.81
N GLU A 68 -18.50 -33.73 10.41
CA GLU A 68 -17.62 -32.82 9.68
C GLU A 68 -16.39 -32.42 10.51
N ASN A 69 -16.57 -32.10 11.79
CA ASN A 69 -15.48 -31.77 12.71
C ASN A 69 -14.53 -32.95 12.91
N LEU A 70 -15.05 -34.18 13.01
CA LEU A 70 -14.27 -35.41 13.06
C LEU A 70 -13.43 -35.60 11.78
N LEU A 71 -14.01 -35.35 10.62
CA LEU A 71 -13.31 -35.46 9.33
C LEU A 71 -12.22 -34.39 9.21
N ALA A 72 -12.53 -33.14 9.57
CA ALA A 72 -11.62 -32.01 9.52
C ALA A 72 -10.40 -32.21 10.43
N GLY A 73 -10.58 -32.73 11.65
CA GLY A 73 -9.49 -33.02 12.59
C GLY A 73 -8.80 -34.38 12.37
N ARG A 74 -9.05 -35.09 11.27
CA ARG A 74 -8.56 -36.46 11.02
C ARG A 74 -8.80 -37.41 12.22
N GLY A 75 -10.00 -37.36 12.77
CA GLY A 75 -10.43 -38.17 13.93
C GLY A 75 -10.13 -37.56 15.30
N ILE A 76 -9.65 -36.32 15.37
CA ILE A 76 -9.44 -35.56 16.61
C ILE A 76 -10.50 -34.47 16.68
N VAL A 77 -11.24 -34.41 17.79
CA VAL A 77 -12.23 -33.35 18.01
C VAL A 77 -11.75 -32.54 19.19
N PHE A 78 -11.26 -31.34 18.89
CA PHE A 78 -10.84 -30.38 19.89
C PHE A 78 -11.42 -29.02 19.52
N SER A 79 -12.31 -28.51 20.38
CA SER A 79 -12.82 -27.14 20.30
C SER A 79 -12.83 -26.54 21.71
N ARG A 80 -12.40 -25.28 21.82
CA ARG A 80 -12.41 -24.49 23.06
C ARG A 80 -12.79 -23.06 22.78
N ILE A 81 -13.69 -22.51 23.60
CA ILE A 81 -13.97 -21.07 23.60
C ILE A 81 -12.98 -20.39 24.55
N LEU A 82 -12.23 -19.42 24.05
CA LEU A 82 -11.19 -18.69 24.77
C LEU A 82 -11.36 -17.18 24.58
N GLU A 83 -10.92 -16.41 25.57
CA GLU A 83 -10.87 -14.94 25.48
C GLU A 83 -9.67 -14.50 24.62
N ALA A 84 -9.93 -13.74 23.56
CA ALA A 84 -8.90 -13.27 22.65
C ALA A 84 -8.12 -12.09 23.25
N VAL A 85 -6.80 -12.25 23.35
CA VAL A 85 -5.87 -11.22 23.84
C VAL A 85 -4.86 -10.90 22.75
N SER A 86 -4.73 -9.63 22.37
CA SER A 86 -3.73 -9.21 21.41
C SER A 86 -2.32 -9.30 22.02
N PHE A 87 -1.35 -9.86 21.31
CA PHE A 87 0.06 -9.78 21.67
C PHE A 87 0.91 -9.31 20.49
N GLN A 88 2.11 -8.80 20.77
CA GLN A 88 3.04 -8.42 19.73
C GLN A 88 3.73 -9.66 19.14
N GLY A 89 3.29 -10.06 17.94
CA GLY A 89 3.81 -11.21 17.20
C GLY A 89 3.83 -10.94 15.69
N SER A 90 4.52 -11.80 14.95
CA SER A 90 4.53 -11.79 13.48
C SER A 90 3.81 -13.03 12.93
N GLY A 91 3.22 -12.88 11.74
CA GLY A 91 2.48 -13.96 11.08
C GLY A 91 1.16 -14.30 11.76
N ASP A 92 0.80 -15.58 11.75
CA ASP A 92 -0.49 -16.15 12.16
C ASP A 92 -0.33 -17.20 13.29
N LYS A 93 0.76 -17.11 14.06
CA LYS A 93 1.05 -18.09 15.11
C LYS A 93 0.49 -17.63 16.45
N ILE A 94 -0.49 -18.35 16.97
CA ILE A 94 -1.20 -18.01 18.21
C ILE A 94 -0.56 -18.65 19.45
N LYS A 95 -0.81 -18.06 20.62
CA LYS A 95 -0.43 -18.66 21.91
C LYS A 95 -1.65 -19.30 22.56
N LEU A 96 -1.53 -20.56 22.94
CA LEU A 96 -2.61 -21.30 23.59
C LEU A 96 -2.30 -21.57 25.07
N PRO A 97 -3.31 -21.85 25.90
CA PRO A 97 -3.10 -22.28 27.28
C PRO A 97 -2.44 -23.66 27.37
N PRO A 98 -1.69 -23.95 28.46
CA PRO A 98 -1.18 -25.29 28.75
C PRO A 98 -2.27 -26.38 28.78
N SER A 99 -3.49 -26.08 29.24
CA SER A 99 -4.61 -27.04 29.20
C SER A 99 -4.95 -27.54 27.79
N CYS A 100 -4.74 -26.71 26.76
CA CYS A 100 -4.95 -27.09 25.36
C CYS A 100 -3.90 -28.10 24.88
N PHE A 101 -2.65 -27.98 25.36
CA PHE A 101 -1.59 -28.94 25.07
C PHE A 101 -1.97 -30.33 25.56
N THR A 102 -2.42 -30.45 26.81
CA THR A 102 -2.82 -31.74 27.41
C THR A 102 -3.96 -32.38 26.61
N GLY A 103 -5.00 -31.61 26.29
CA GLY A 103 -6.15 -32.12 25.53
C GLY A 103 -5.83 -32.58 24.11
N LEU A 104 -4.84 -31.96 23.46
CA LEU A 104 -4.34 -32.37 22.13
C LEU A 104 -3.38 -33.55 22.22
N SER A 105 -2.57 -33.62 23.28
CA SER A 105 -1.63 -34.70 23.56
C SER A 105 -2.37 -36.01 23.82
N ASP A 106 -3.43 -35.97 24.63
CA ASP A 106 -4.27 -37.13 24.94
C ASP A 106 -4.94 -37.74 23.69
N GLN A 107 -5.16 -36.93 22.66
CA GLN A 107 -5.77 -37.34 21.39
C GLN A 107 -4.74 -37.66 20.29
N GLY A 108 -3.43 -37.61 20.59
CA GLY A 108 -2.36 -37.92 19.65
C GLY A 108 -2.24 -36.92 18.49
N ALA A 109 -2.56 -35.64 18.72
CA ALA A 109 -2.49 -34.61 17.68
C ALA A 109 -1.06 -34.34 17.20
N PHE A 110 -0.08 -34.41 18.10
CA PHE A 110 1.33 -34.11 17.81
C PHE A 110 1.97 -35.13 16.85
N ASP A 111 1.44 -36.36 16.80
CA ASP A 111 1.94 -37.41 15.90
C ASP A 111 1.48 -37.22 14.46
N LYS A 112 0.51 -36.32 14.22
CA LYS A 112 -0.12 -36.10 12.90
C LYS A 112 0.48 -34.93 12.12
N GLY A 113 1.57 -34.33 12.62
CA GLY A 113 2.29 -33.25 11.98
C GLY A 113 2.02 -31.88 12.62
N PRO A 114 2.18 -30.78 11.87
CA PRO A 114 1.95 -29.44 12.40
C PRO A 114 0.49 -29.23 12.83
N LEU A 115 0.31 -28.44 13.88
CA LEU A 115 -1.01 -28.16 14.45
C LEU A 115 -1.59 -26.87 13.87
N TYR A 116 -2.82 -26.97 13.35
CA TYR A 116 -3.57 -25.83 12.83
C TYR A 116 -4.90 -25.70 13.58
N PHE A 117 -5.36 -24.47 13.70
CA PHE A 117 -6.59 -24.14 14.36
C PHE A 117 -7.43 -23.22 13.48
N GLN A 118 -8.71 -23.52 13.39
CA GLN A 118 -9.73 -22.62 12.88
C GLN A 118 -10.19 -21.74 14.04
N LEU A 119 -10.23 -20.44 13.79
CA LEU A 119 -10.67 -19.42 14.73
C LEU A 119 -11.96 -18.81 14.19
N SER A 120 -13.00 -18.79 15.00
CA SER A 120 -14.29 -18.15 14.68
C SER A 120 -14.73 -17.25 15.83
N VAL A 121 -15.35 -16.12 15.50
CA VAL A 121 -15.87 -15.19 16.50
C VAL A 121 -17.16 -15.73 17.11
N VAL A 122 -17.24 -15.77 18.45
CA VAL A 122 -18.46 -16.15 19.18
C VAL A 122 -19.25 -14.89 19.49
N HIS A 123 -20.37 -14.67 18.81
CA HIS A 123 -21.29 -13.58 19.16
C HIS A 123 -22.06 -13.96 20.43
N GLN A 124 -21.89 -13.18 21.51
CA GLN A 124 -22.80 -13.26 22.65
C GLN A 124 -24.15 -12.71 22.22
N GLU A 125 -25.12 -13.60 21.98
CA GLU A 125 -26.51 -13.26 21.73
C GLU A 125 -27.09 -12.48 22.92
N GLY A 126 -27.06 -11.15 22.79
CA GLY A 126 -27.56 -10.20 23.76
C GLY A 126 -28.57 -9.23 23.15
N SER A 127 -29.43 -9.67 22.23
CA SER A 127 -30.77 -9.11 21.98
C SER A 127 -31.40 -9.81 20.79
N SER A 128 -32.62 -10.31 21.03
CA SER A 128 -33.57 -10.73 20.01
C SER A 128 -33.75 -9.63 18.97
N GLU A 129 -33.35 -9.88 17.73
CA GLU A 129 -34.11 -9.46 16.54
C GLU A 129 -33.60 -10.19 15.31
N MET A 130 -34.56 -10.68 14.51
CA MET A 130 -34.35 -11.34 13.23
C MET A 130 -33.64 -10.38 12.28
N ILE A 131 -32.37 -10.63 11.93
CA ILE A 131 -31.71 -9.97 10.80
C ILE A 131 -30.87 -10.99 10.02
N ASP A 132 -31.23 -11.10 8.74
CA ASP A 132 -30.55 -11.66 7.57
C ASP A 132 -29.65 -12.91 7.68
N THR A 133 -30.10 -13.93 6.94
CA THR A 133 -29.26 -14.77 6.09
C THR A 133 -28.21 -13.94 5.32
N ASP A 134 -27.01 -13.80 5.89
CA ASP A 134 -25.67 -13.80 5.25
C ASP A 134 -24.57 -13.18 6.15
N SER A 135 -24.70 -13.25 7.49
CA SER A 135 -23.57 -12.91 8.37
C SER A 135 -22.52 -14.03 8.27
N LYS A 136 -21.69 -14.02 7.22
CA LYS A 136 -20.45 -14.80 7.16
C LYS A 136 -19.71 -14.59 8.46
N GLN A 137 -19.70 -15.61 9.33
CA GLN A 137 -18.83 -15.62 10.50
C GLN A 137 -17.41 -15.44 9.98
N SER A 138 -16.72 -14.40 10.43
CA SER A 138 -15.30 -14.24 10.11
C SER A 138 -14.57 -15.45 10.69
N THR A 139 -14.04 -16.27 9.80
CA THR A 139 -13.24 -17.45 10.15
C THR A 139 -11.86 -17.25 9.57
N THR A 140 -10.84 -17.51 10.38
CA THR A 140 -9.45 -17.49 9.93
C THR A 140 -8.74 -18.71 10.50
N HIS A 141 -7.64 -19.09 9.87
CA HIS A 141 -6.83 -20.21 10.31
C HIS A 141 -5.51 -19.71 10.87
N SER A 142 -4.94 -20.48 11.79
CA SER A 142 -3.72 -20.09 12.49
C SER A 142 -2.94 -21.32 12.93
N GLY A 143 -1.61 -21.20 12.94
CA GLY A 143 -0.71 -22.18 13.57
C GLY A 143 -0.52 -21.90 15.06
N VAL A 144 0.04 -22.84 15.81
CA VAL A 144 0.45 -22.60 17.21
C VAL A 144 1.91 -22.16 17.28
N LEU A 145 2.19 -21.11 18.07
CA LEU A 145 3.54 -20.69 18.43
C LEU A 145 4.04 -21.46 19.66
N GLU A 146 3.30 -21.36 20.75
CA GLU A 146 3.65 -21.95 22.05
C GLU A 146 2.40 -22.08 22.94
N PHE A 147 2.52 -22.92 23.98
CA PHE A 147 1.46 -23.19 24.95
C PHE A 147 1.73 -22.48 26.29
N THR A 148 1.82 -21.14 26.26
CA THR A 148 2.20 -20.30 27.41
C THR A 148 1.16 -19.25 27.79
N ALA A 149 0.00 -19.24 27.13
CA ALA A 149 -1.06 -18.27 27.42
C ALA A 149 -1.73 -18.54 28.78
N GLU A 150 -2.35 -17.52 29.36
CA GLU A 150 -3.11 -17.67 30.60
C GLU A 150 -4.32 -18.58 30.38
N GLU A 151 -4.65 -19.40 31.37
CA GLU A 151 -5.79 -20.33 31.29
C GLU A 151 -7.10 -19.58 31.02
N GLY A 152 -7.82 -20.00 29.97
CA GLY A 152 -9.04 -19.33 29.51
C GLY A 152 -8.82 -18.24 28.45
N SER A 153 -7.57 -17.91 28.10
CA SER A 153 -7.24 -16.88 27.10
C SER A 153 -6.46 -17.44 25.90
N VAL A 154 -6.47 -16.74 24.77
CA VAL A 154 -5.68 -17.06 23.58
C VAL A 154 -4.98 -15.80 23.08
N GLY A 155 -3.66 -15.92 22.90
CA GLY A 155 -2.84 -14.83 22.37
C GLY A 155 -2.95 -14.78 20.85
N LEU A 156 -3.50 -13.70 20.30
CA LEU A 156 -3.59 -13.46 18.87
C LEU A 156 -2.57 -12.41 18.39
N PRO A 157 -1.81 -12.68 17.31
CA PRO A 157 -0.96 -11.66 16.70
C PRO A 157 -1.81 -10.62 15.95
N PRO A 158 -1.25 -9.43 15.62
CA PRO A 158 -2.00 -8.35 14.99
C PRO A 158 -2.67 -8.73 13.66
N HIS A 159 -2.01 -9.57 12.86
CA HIS A 159 -2.54 -10.05 11.58
C HIS A 159 -3.84 -10.86 11.77
N VAL A 160 -3.84 -11.82 12.69
CA VAL A 160 -5.02 -12.66 13.00
C VAL A 160 -6.12 -11.81 13.63
N TRP A 161 -5.75 -10.87 14.50
CA TRP A 161 -6.70 -9.93 15.11
C TRP A 161 -7.44 -9.10 14.07
N SER A 162 -6.72 -8.53 13.10
CA SER A 162 -7.31 -7.71 12.04
C SER A 162 -8.24 -8.49 11.10
N ASN A 163 -7.94 -9.77 10.84
CA ASN A 163 -8.79 -10.63 10.01
C ASN A 163 -10.06 -11.08 10.77
N LEU A 164 -9.95 -11.40 12.06
CA LEU A 164 -11.09 -11.82 12.89
C LEU A 164 -12.04 -10.68 13.27
N PHE A 165 -11.50 -9.49 13.55
CA PHE A 165 -12.26 -8.33 14.05
C PHE A 165 -12.16 -7.12 13.10
N PRO A 166 -12.75 -7.19 11.90
CA PRO A 166 -12.72 -6.07 10.95
C PRO A 166 -13.60 -4.88 11.38
N ILE A 167 -14.60 -5.10 12.25
CA ILE A 167 -15.57 -4.08 12.71
C ILE A 167 -15.67 -4.15 14.24
N ASP A 168 -15.50 -3.00 14.91
CA ASP A 168 -15.62 -2.76 16.36
C ASP A 168 -15.27 -3.95 17.28
N SER A 169 -14.03 -4.00 17.76
CA SER A 169 -13.60 -5.02 18.71
C SER A 169 -14.34 -4.86 20.05
N PRO A 170 -15.09 -5.87 20.53
CA PRO A 170 -15.62 -5.86 21.87
C PRO A 170 -14.47 -5.84 22.89
N LYS A 171 -14.71 -5.30 24.10
CA LYS A 171 -13.70 -5.18 25.16
C LYS A 171 -13.07 -6.52 25.58
N ALA A 172 -13.74 -7.63 25.34
CA ALA A 172 -13.28 -8.99 25.58
C ALA A 172 -13.91 -9.93 24.52
N PRO A 173 -13.30 -10.08 23.33
CA PRO A 173 -13.84 -10.96 22.31
C PRO A 173 -13.66 -12.42 22.72
N LEU A 174 -14.74 -13.20 22.69
CA LEU A 174 -14.66 -14.65 22.80
C LEU A 174 -14.52 -15.25 21.40
N ILE A 175 -13.55 -16.14 21.23
CA ILE A 175 -13.37 -16.88 19.99
C ILE A 175 -13.43 -18.38 20.26
N GLU A 176 -13.95 -19.13 19.31
CA GLU A 176 -13.87 -20.58 19.29
C GLU A 176 -12.59 -20.99 18.55
N VAL A 177 -11.76 -21.79 19.22
CA VAL A 177 -10.52 -22.36 18.72
C VAL A 177 -10.76 -23.84 18.47
N GLN A 178 -10.85 -24.23 17.20
CA GLN A 178 -11.08 -25.61 16.78
C GLN A 178 -9.84 -26.19 16.10
N TYR A 179 -9.41 -27.38 16.49
CA TYR A 179 -8.35 -28.11 15.81
C TYR A 179 -8.82 -28.60 14.43
N VAL A 180 -8.04 -28.31 13.41
CA VAL A 180 -8.33 -28.72 12.03
C VAL A 180 -7.05 -29.19 11.34
N TRP A 181 -7.20 -30.11 10.39
CA TRP A 181 -6.12 -30.50 9.50
C TRP A 181 -6.22 -29.71 8.20
N LEU A 182 -5.11 -29.07 7.80
CA LEU A 182 -5.04 -28.32 6.55
C LEU A 182 -4.14 -29.02 5.52
N PRO A 183 -4.60 -29.15 4.26
CA PRO A 183 -3.73 -29.63 3.18
C PRO A 183 -2.65 -28.60 2.87
N LYS A 184 -1.51 -29.08 2.33
CA LYS A 184 -0.46 -28.20 1.82
C LYS A 184 -0.99 -27.39 0.63
N GLY A 185 -0.76 -26.09 0.66
CA GLY A 185 -1.11 -25.19 -0.43
C GLY A 185 -0.32 -25.54 -1.69
N THR A 186 -0.95 -25.33 -2.85
CA THR A 186 -0.28 -25.49 -4.15
C THR A 186 -0.37 -24.22 -4.98
N TYR A 187 -1.45 -23.46 -4.80
CA TYR A 187 -1.70 -22.21 -5.50
C TYR A 187 -2.41 -21.22 -4.59
N ALA A 188 -2.04 -19.95 -4.70
CA ALA A 188 -2.68 -18.83 -4.03
C ALA A 188 -2.83 -17.64 -5.00
N LYS A 189 -4.05 -17.12 -5.12
CA LYS A 189 -4.35 -15.91 -5.87
C LYS A 189 -4.49 -14.74 -4.90
N LEU A 190 -3.63 -13.75 -5.02
CA LEU A 190 -3.58 -12.59 -4.14
C LEU A 190 -3.89 -11.31 -4.90
N GLN A 191 -4.66 -10.42 -4.29
CA GLN A 191 -4.96 -9.11 -4.83
C GLN A 191 -4.45 -8.03 -3.88
N PRO A 192 -3.56 -7.13 -4.33
CA PRO A 192 -3.16 -5.99 -3.52
C PRO A 192 -4.28 -4.95 -3.43
N ASP A 193 -4.47 -4.35 -2.26
CA ASP A 193 -5.43 -3.25 -2.07
C ASP A 193 -5.04 -2.01 -2.88
N VAL A 194 -3.73 -1.83 -3.12
CA VAL A 194 -3.16 -0.61 -3.71
C VAL A 194 -2.28 -0.92 -4.91
N VAL A 195 -2.26 0.00 -5.86
CA VAL A 195 -1.30 -0.02 -6.99
C VAL A 195 0.13 0.05 -6.48
N GLY A 196 1.04 -0.65 -7.16
CA GLY A 196 2.48 -0.53 -6.92
C GLY A 196 3.16 -1.72 -6.23
N PHE A 197 2.42 -2.72 -5.73
CA PHE A 197 3.07 -3.92 -5.18
C PHE A 197 3.86 -4.69 -6.25
N SER A 198 3.25 -4.95 -7.42
CA SER A 198 3.89 -5.59 -8.57
C SER A 198 5.05 -4.76 -9.14
N ASP A 199 5.09 -3.47 -8.81
CA ASP A 199 6.14 -2.55 -9.22
C ASP A 199 7.39 -2.61 -8.34
N LEU A 200 7.33 -3.28 -7.19
CA LEU A 200 8.48 -3.42 -6.32
C LEU A 200 9.56 -4.32 -6.97
N PRO A 201 10.84 -3.92 -6.84
CA PRO A 201 11.95 -4.79 -7.22
C PRO A 201 11.91 -6.04 -6.34
N ASN A 202 12.04 -7.22 -6.96
CA ASN A 202 11.97 -8.50 -6.27
C ASN A 202 10.67 -8.72 -5.46
N HIS A 203 9.52 -8.17 -5.89
CA HIS A 203 8.22 -8.34 -5.21
C HIS A 203 7.91 -9.79 -4.84
N LYS A 204 8.30 -10.77 -5.68
CA LYS A 204 8.16 -12.20 -5.39
C LYS A 204 8.92 -12.64 -4.14
N ALA A 205 10.18 -12.23 -3.99
CA ALA A 205 11.01 -12.61 -2.83
C ALA A 205 10.52 -11.93 -1.54
N VAL A 206 10.04 -10.69 -1.64
CA VAL A 206 9.44 -9.96 -0.51
C VAL A 206 8.16 -10.67 -0.05
N LEU A 207 7.31 -11.05 -0.99
CA LEU A 207 6.09 -11.81 -0.72
C LEU A 207 6.41 -13.16 -0.07
N GLU A 208 7.35 -13.90 -0.63
CA GLU A 208 7.79 -15.20 -0.12
C GLU A 208 8.33 -15.08 1.31
N THR A 209 9.14 -14.07 1.59
CA THR A 209 9.66 -13.79 2.93
C THR A 209 8.53 -13.48 3.92
N SER A 210 7.52 -12.74 3.48
CA SER A 210 6.32 -12.47 4.28
C SER A 210 5.54 -13.75 4.54
N LEU A 211 5.24 -14.53 3.50
CA LEU A 211 4.49 -15.79 3.59
C LEU A 211 5.16 -16.82 4.51
N ARG A 212 6.50 -16.86 4.57
CA ARG A 212 7.25 -17.73 5.50
C ARG A 212 6.97 -17.42 6.98
N GLN A 213 6.46 -16.24 7.31
CA GLN A 213 6.07 -15.90 8.68
C GLN A 213 4.72 -16.52 9.04
N HIS A 214 3.90 -16.86 8.05
CA HIS A 214 2.59 -17.47 8.23
C HIS A 214 2.70 -19.00 8.15
N ALA A 215 1.83 -19.69 8.88
CA ALA A 215 1.67 -21.13 8.87
C ALA A 215 0.52 -21.56 7.95
N THR A 216 -0.49 -20.70 7.81
CA THR A 216 -1.74 -20.95 7.12
C THR A 216 -2.16 -19.73 6.30
N LEU A 217 -2.99 -19.96 5.29
CA LEU A 217 -3.72 -18.93 4.57
C LEU A 217 -5.18 -19.37 4.44
N SER A 218 -6.12 -18.45 4.63
CA SER A 218 -7.54 -18.65 4.36
C SER A 218 -8.02 -17.71 3.26
N GLU A 219 -8.98 -18.16 2.47
CA GLU A 219 -9.66 -17.34 1.47
C GLU A 219 -10.38 -16.18 2.16
N GLY A 220 -10.16 -14.96 1.68
CA GLY A 220 -10.68 -13.73 2.27
C GLY A 220 -9.75 -13.07 3.29
N ASP A 221 -8.73 -13.75 3.82
CA ASP A 221 -7.76 -13.15 4.74
C ASP A 221 -6.95 -12.02 4.06
N VAL A 222 -6.56 -11.01 4.83
CA VAL A 222 -5.69 -9.93 4.37
C VAL A 222 -4.28 -10.09 4.94
N ILE A 223 -3.31 -10.30 4.06
CA ILE A 223 -1.90 -10.44 4.40
C ILE A 223 -1.23 -9.07 4.31
N THR A 224 -0.40 -8.74 5.30
CA THR A 224 0.37 -7.49 5.29
C THR A 224 1.82 -7.78 4.92
N VAL A 225 2.29 -7.19 3.82
CA VAL A 225 3.64 -7.34 3.29
C VAL A 225 4.41 -6.04 3.46
N ASN A 226 5.51 -6.08 4.19
CA ASN A 226 6.34 -4.92 4.47
C ASN A 226 7.62 -4.92 3.62
N HIS A 227 7.93 -3.77 3.00
CA HIS A 227 9.17 -3.55 2.26
C HIS A 227 9.76 -2.17 2.55
N GLY A 228 10.78 -2.12 3.41
CA GLY A 228 11.36 -0.85 3.88
C GLY A 228 10.34 -0.05 4.68
N ILE A 229 9.93 1.10 4.15
CA ILE A 229 8.92 1.99 4.75
C ILE A 229 7.50 1.75 4.22
N LEU A 230 7.34 0.88 3.21
CA LEU A 230 6.05 0.59 2.59
C LEU A 230 5.40 -0.63 3.23
N THR A 231 4.07 -0.55 3.33
CA THR A 231 3.23 -1.62 3.86
C THR A 231 2.10 -1.87 2.88
N TYR A 232 2.11 -3.03 2.21
CA TYR A 232 1.08 -3.44 1.27
C TYR A 232 0.14 -4.43 1.93
N LYS A 233 -1.15 -4.27 1.70
CA LYS A 233 -2.18 -5.24 2.09
C LYS A 233 -2.58 -6.04 0.86
N LEU A 234 -2.56 -7.35 0.98
CA LEU A 234 -2.93 -8.28 -0.08
C LEU A 234 -4.04 -9.20 0.43
N GLN A 235 -5.20 -9.11 -0.19
CA GLN A 235 -6.32 -10.01 0.07
C GLN A 235 -6.13 -11.34 -0.66
N VAL A 236 -6.41 -12.44 0.04
CA VAL A 236 -6.44 -13.78 -0.55
C VAL A 236 -7.78 -14.00 -1.26
N LEU A 237 -7.75 -14.18 -2.58
CA LEU A 237 -8.96 -14.38 -3.38
C LEU A 237 -9.30 -15.85 -3.61
N GLU A 238 -8.30 -16.69 -3.84
CA GLU A 238 -8.50 -18.11 -4.16
C GLU A 238 -7.30 -18.92 -3.64
N LEU A 239 -7.57 -20.09 -3.10
CA LEU A 239 -6.56 -21.05 -2.63
C LEU A 239 -6.83 -22.45 -3.20
N ARG A 240 -5.78 -23.24 -3.40
CA ARG A 240 -5.89 -24.66 -3.80
C ARG A 240 -4.98 -25.55 -2.96
N PRO A 241 -5.46 -26.75 -2.56
CA PRO A 241 -6.67 -27.44 -3.03
C PRO A 241 -7.97 -27.12 -2.25
N SER A 242 -7.90 -26.33 -1.18
CA SER A 242 -9.03 -25.99 -0.31
C SER A 242 -9.09 -24.48 -0.08
N SER A 243 -10.19 -23.98 0.48
CA SER A 243 -10.37 -22.57 0.88
C SER A 243 -9.47 -22.15 2.04
N SER A 244 -8.79 -23.09 2.68
CA SER A 244 -7.77 -22.85 3.69
C SER A 244 -6.65 -23.87 3.55
N VAL A 245 -5.40 -23.41 3.53
CA VAL A 245 -4.25 -24.25 3.25
C VAL A 245 -3.08 -23.96 4.19
N SER A 246 -2.23 -24.95 4.40
CA SER A 246 -0.95 -24.78 5.07
C SER A 246 0.10 -24.26 4.10
N VAL A 247 0.85 -23.24 4.54
CA VAL A 247 1.98 -22.65 3.80
C VAL A 247 3.33 -22.94 4.45
N LEU A 248 3.34 -23.76 5.51
CA LEU A 248 4.57 -24.22 6.16
C LEU A 248 5.39 -25.12 5.23
N GLU A 249 6.65 -24.74 5.01
CA GLU A 249 7.65 -25.54 4.28
C GLU A 249 7.11 -26.10 2.96
N THR A 250 6.39 -25.26 2.22
CA THR A 250 5.72 -25.65 0.99
C THR A 250 5.94 -24.58 -0.07
N ASP A 251 6.27 -25.03 -1.29
CA ASP A 251 6.37 -24.17 -2.45
C ASP A 251 4.97 -23.96 -3.04
N ILE A 252 4.46 -22.74 -2.90
CA ILE A 252 3.13 -22.36 -3.40
C ILE A 252 3.31 -21.45 -4.60
N GLU A 253 2.60 -21.75 -5.68
CA GLU A 253 2.51 -20.85 -6.82
C GLU A 253 1.62 -19.65 -6.47
N VAL A 254 2.17 -18.44 -6.55
CA VAL A 254 1.43 -17.22 -6.20
C VAL A 254 1.16 -16.40 -7.45
N ASP A 255 -0.11 -16.17 -7.73
CA ASP A 255 -0.59 -15.27 -8.78
C ASP A 255 -1.06 -13.95 -8.15
N VAL A 256 -0.42 -12.85 -8.54
CA VAL A 256 -0.75 -11.51 -8.03
C VAL A 256 -1.53 -10.76 -9.11
N VAL A 257 -2.81 -10.53 -8.86
CA VAL A 257 -3.68 -9.80 -9.80
C VAL A 257 -3.57 -8.29 -9.64
N GLY A 258 -4.14 -7.56 -10.60
CA GLY A 258 -4.24 -6.10 -10.52
C GLY A 258 -5.01 -5.64 -9.27
N PRO A 259 -4.67 -4.45 -8.73
CA PRO A 259 -5.28 -3.96 -7.52
C PRO A 259 -6.76 -3.67 -7.70
N ASP A 260 -7.52 -3.71 -6.60
CA ASP A 260 -8.92 -3.30 -6.64
C ASP A 260 -8.99 -1.78 -6.87
N SER A 261 -9.65 -1.37 -7.96
CA SER A 261 -9.60 -0.01 -8.51
C SER A 261 -10.32 1.08 -7.68
N GLY A 262 -10.58 0.83 -6.39
CA GLY A 262 -11.46 1.65 -5.55
C GLY A 262 -10.81 2.40 -4.38
N LEU A 263 -9.55 2.11 -4.02
CA LEU A 263 -8.92 2.69 -2.82
C LEU A 263 -7.71 3.56 -3.18
N GLU A 264 -7.91 4.89 -3.19
CA GLU A 264 -6.82 5.85 -3.24
C GLU A 264 -6.03 5.81 -1.93
N SER A 265 -4.86 5.18 -1.94
CA SER A 265 -3.99 5.13 -0.78
C SER A 265 -3.15 6.41 -0.66
N SER A 266 -2.92 6.86 0.58
CA SER A 266 -1.97 7.94 0.92
C SER A 266 -0.49 7.52 0.80
N GLN A 267 -0.22 6.29 0.34
CA GLN A 267 1.15 5.80 0.21
C GLN A 267 1.82 6.29 -1.07
N PRO A 268 3.14 6.56 -1.03
CA PRO A 268 3.88 6.98 -2.21
C PRO A 268 3.99 5.82 -3.21
N VAL A 269 3.36 5.97 -4.37
CA VAL A 269 3.40 4.99 -5.47
C VAL A 269 4.56 5.32 -6.40
N LEU A 270 5.32 4.28 -6.82
CA LEU A 270 6.37 4.40 -7.83
C LEU A 270 5.81 4.19 -9.23
N LYS A 271 5.65 5.27 -9.97
CA LYS A 271 5.14 5.20 -11.35
C LYS A 271 6.25 4.77 -12.33
N PRO A 272 6.03 3.76 -13.18
CA PRO A 272 7.03 3.37 -14.17
C PRO A 272 7.21 4.47 -15.23
N LEU A 273 8.46 4.79 -15.55
CA LEU A 273 8.87 5.65 -16.66
C LEU A 273 9.56 4.81 -17.73
N ILE A 274 9.12 5.00 -18.97
CA ILE A 274 9.68 4.36 -20.16
C ILE A 274 10.53 5.39 -20.89
N PHE A 275 11.71 4.99 -21.36
CA PHE A 275 12.59 5.89 -22.13
C PHE A 275 11.86 6.49 -23.33
N GLY A 276 11.95 7.82 -23.47
CA GLY A 276 11.35 8.58 -24.55
C GLY A 276 9.86 8.92 -24.36
N LYS A 277 9.21 8.41 -23.32
CA LYS A 277 7.82 8.76 -22.98
C LYS A 277 7.80 9.69 -21.77
N ALA A 278 7.18 10.86 -21.93
CA ALA A 278 6.94 11.78 -20.84
C ALA A 278 5.67 11.36 -20.06
N GLU A 279 5.71 11.49 -18.74
CA GLU A 279 4.57 11.32 -17.85
C GLU A 279 4.26 12.65 -17.16
N SER A 280 2.98 13.04 -17.18
CA SER A 280 2.50 14.25 -16.52
C SER A 280 2.10 13.96 -15.07
N GLY A 281 2.40 14.89 -14.16
CA GLY A 281 2.01 14.79 -12.76
C GLY A 281 1.68 16.15 -12.15
N MET A 282 1.10 16.11 -10.96
CA MET A 282 0.87 17.29 -10.11
C MET A 282 1.39 16.98 -8.72
N VAL A 283 2.15 17.90 -8.13
CA VAL A 283 2.68 17.78 -6.77
C VAL A 283 2.40 19.04 -5.97
N GLU A 284 1.94 18.87 -4.73
CA GLU A 284 1.69 19.96 -3.79
C GLU A 284 2.96 20.27 -2.97
N GLU A 285 2.99 21.46 -2.37
CA GLU A 285 4.10 21.90 -1.52
C GLU A 285 4.33 20.92 -0.35
N GLY A 286 5.59 20.45 -0.20
CA GLY A 286 6.00 19.49 0.82
C GLY A 286 5.76 18.02 0.47
N ASN A 287 5.01 17.73 -0.61
CA ASN A 287 4.72 16.38 -1.05
C ASN A 287 5.70 15.88 -2.11
N TYR A 288 5.72 14.56 -2.32
CA TYR A 288 6.56 13.88 -3.29
C TYR A 288 5.74 13.00 -4.23
N ASN A 289 6.09 13.03 -5.51
CA ASN A 289 5.69 12.02 -6.48
C ASN A 289 6.91 11.23 -6.92
N TYR A 290 6.76 9.91 -7.01
CA TYR A 290 7.88 9.02 -7.29
C TYR A 290 7.73 8.28 -8.61
N PHE A 291 8.84 8.12 -9.31
CA PHE A 291 8.93 7.42 -10.57
C PHE A 291 10.10 6.45 -10.57
N LYS A 292 10.05 5.42 -11.43
CA LYS A 292 11.14 4.44 -11.58
C LYS A 292 11.45 4.16 -13.04
N PHE A 293 12.71 3.89 -13.37
CA PHE A 293 13.14 3.38 -14.66
C PHE A 293 14.32 2.41 -14.47
N SER A 294 14.61 1.56 -15.46
CA SER A 294 15.72 0.60 -15.37
C SER A 294 16.69 0.79 -16.52
N ILE A 295 17.98 0.70 -16.23
CA ILE A 295 19.04 0.68 -17.25
C ILE A 295 19.43 -0.78 -17.49
N ASP A 296 19.06 -1.29 -18.65
CA ASP A 296 19.37 -2.65 -19.10
C ASP A 296 20.79 -2.74 -19.71
N ASN A 297 21.27 -3.96 -19.94
CA ASN A 297 22.63 -4.21 -20.47
C ASN A 297 22.90 -3.44 -21.77
N ASP A 298 21.96 -3.47 -22.73
CA ASP A 298 22.14 -2.83 -24.04
C ASP A 298 22.31 -1.30 -23.92
N ILE A 299 21.63 -0.67 -22.96
CA ILE A 299 21.74 0.76 -22.72
C ILE A 299 23.06 1.04 -21.97
N TRP A 300 23.40 0.21 -21.00
CA TRP A 300 24.63 0.35 -20.23
C TRP A 300 25.88 0.20 -21.10
N ASP A 301 25.91 -0.77 -22.01
CA ASP A 301 27.06 -0.98 -22.91
C ASP A 301 27.31 0.25 -23.79
N ARG A 302 26.24 0.91 -24.26
CA ARG A 302 26.32 2.16 -25.03
C ARG A 302 26.78 3.34 -24.16
N ILE A 303 26.41 3.38 -22.88
CA ILE A 303 26.88 4.41 -21.94
C ILE A 303 28.36 4.18 -21.63
N ALA A 304 28.77 2.94 -21.35
CA ALA A 304 30.15 2.55 -21.06
C ALA A 304 31.09 2.83 -22.24
N ALA A 305 30.59 2.71 -23.47
CA ALA A 305 31.29 3.09 -24.69
C ALA A 305 31.38 4.63 -24.93
N GLU A 306 30.81 5.46 -24.06
CA GLU A 306 30.68 6.93 -24.21
C GLU A 306 29.83 7.39 -25.41
N ASP A 307 29.08 6.49 -26.03
CA ASP A 307 28.24 6.76 -27.21
C ASP A 307 26.94 7.49 -26.85
N VAL A 308 26.44 7.30 -25.63
CA VAL A 308 25.17 7.87 -25.17
C VAL A 308 25.23 8.35 -23.71
N ARG A 309 24.33 9.28 -23.37
CA ARG A 309 24.09 9.75 -22.00
C ARG A 309 22.62 9.62 -21.65
N VAL A 310 22.31 9.32 -20.39
CA VAL A 310 20.93 9.29 -19.89
C VAL A 310 20.57 10.69 -19.41
N GLU A 311 19.49 11.24 -19.94
CA GLU A 311 18.95 12.53 -19.54
C GLU A 311 17.61 12.31 -18.82
N VAL A 312 17.52 12.75 -17.56
CA VAL A 312 16.27 12.84 -16.80
C VAL A 312 15.84 14.29 -16.81
N ARG A 313 14.66 14.57 -17.35
CA ARG A 313 14.13 15.92 -17.52
C ARG A 313 12.80 16.09 -16.79
N ILE A 314 12.62 17.22 -16.13
CA ILE A 314 11.34 17.68 -15.60
C ILE A 314 11.03 19.05 -16.16
N GLU A 315 9.87 19.20 -16.78
CA GLU A 315 9.35 20.47 -17.30
C GLU A 315 8.12 20.86 -16.47
N ALA A 316 8.24 21.92 -15.66
CA ALA A 316 7.14 22.44 -14.85
C ALA A 316 6.31 23.48 -15.63
N GLU A 317 4.98 23.39 -15.54
CA GLU A 317 4.08 24.43 -16.06
C GLU A 317 4.18 25.67 -15.15
N THR A 318 4.53 26.81 -15.72
CA THR A 318 4.84 28.06 -15.00
C THR A 318 3.59 28.71 -14.40
N ASN A 319 3.05 28.13 -13.31
CA ASN A 319 1.92 28.67 -12.54
C ASN A 319 2.29 28.94 -11.08
N ASN A 320 3.38 29.69 -10.86
CA ASN A 320 3.82 30.16 -9.53
C ASN A 320 4.35 29.08 -8.56
N GLY A 321 4.43 27.82 -9.01
CA GLY A 321 4.98 26.71 -8.25
C GLY A 321 6.39 26.30 -8.69
N ASP A 322 7.14 25.69 -7.79
CA ASP A 322 8.49 25.19 -8.05
C ASP A 322 8.65 23.77 -7.49
N THR A 323 9.45 22.95 -8.17
CA THR A 323 9.72 21.56 -7.80
C THR A 323 11.19 21.36 -7.47
N ASP A 324 11.56 20.22 -6.92
CA ASP A 324 12.95 19.72 -6.83
C ASP A 324 13.01 18.29 -7.37
N LEU A 325 14.14 17.94 -7.99
CA LEU A 325 14.39 16.63 -8.55
C LEU A 325 15.42 15.91 -7.70
N TYR A 326 15.07 14.74 -7.18
CA TYR A 326 15.98 13.82 -6.49
C TYR A 326 16.00 12.48 -7.22
N MET A 327 17.15 11.83 -7.29
CA MET A 327 17.28 10.53 -7.94
C MET A 327 18.28 9.64 -7.18
N SER A 328 17.99 8.35 -7.15
CA SER A 328 18.82 7.34 -6.50
C SER A 328 18.77 6.01 -7.24
N LYS A 329 19.85 5.23 -7.12
CA LYS A 329 19.87 3.83 -7.52
C LYS A 329 19.28 2.94 -6.42
N HIS A 330 18.67 1.82 -6.80
CA HIS A 330 18.27 0.76 -5.88
C HIS A 330 19.45 0.35 -4.97
N PRO A 331 19.27 0.21 -3.64
CA PRO A 331 18.01 -0.09 -2.93
C PRO A 331 17.17 1.11 -2.47
N LEU A 332 17.60 2.36 -2.69
CA LEU A 332 16.84 3.52 -2.25
C LEU A 332 15.67 3.80 -3.20
N MET A 333 14.47 3.41 -2.78
CA MET A 333 13.26 3.49 -3.61
C MET A 333 12.59 4.87 -3.61
N PHE A 334 12.69 5.61 -2.51
CA PHE A 334 12.05 6.92 -2.33
C PHE A 334 13.11 7.97 -2.03
N PRO A 335 13.79 8.50 -3.06
CA PRO A 335 14.76 9.56 -2.85
C PRO A 335 14.07 10.81 -2.28
N THR A 336 14.63 11.35 -1.21
CA THR A 336 14.16 12.55 -0.54
C THR A 336 15.24 13.63 -0.54
N ARG A 337 14.89 14.84 -0.10
CA ARG A 337 15.86 15.92 0.12
C ARG A 337 17.11 15.49 0.90
N HIS A 338 16.95 14.59 1.88
CA HIS A 338 18.03 14.17 2.78
C HIS A 338 18.71 12.86 2.33
N GLN A 339 18.05 12.07 1.48
CA GLN A 339 18.54 10.77 1.03
C GLN A 339 18.38 10.68 -0.49
N HIS A 340 19.45 10.96 -1.23
CA HIS A 340 19.51 10.85 -2.70
C HIS A 340 20.96 10.75 -3.16
N GLU A 341 21.18 10.32 -4.40
CA GLU A 341 22.51 10.27 -5.03
C GLU A 341 22.72 11.42 -6.01
N TRP A 342 21.67 11.83 -6.71
CA TRP A 342 21.67 12.96 -7.64
C TRP A 342 20.50 13.90 -7.36
N SER A 343 20.68 15.19 -7.65
CA SER A 343 19.61 16.16 -7.51
C SER A 343 19.78 17.38 -8.41
N SER A 344 18.66 17.97 -8.83
CA SER A 344 18.62 19.27 -9.52
C SER A 344 17.61 20.18 -8.80
N HIS A 345 18.05 21.40 -8.53
CA HIS A 345 17.27 22.41 -7.79
C HIS A 345 16.98 23.64 -8.67
N ASP A 346 17.27 23.58 -9.97
CA ASP A 346 17.11 24.70 -10.91
C ASP A 346 15.65 25.18 -10.95
N ILE A 347 15.41 26.47 -11.12
CA ILE A 347 14.04 26.99 -11.20
C ILE A 347 13.46 26.67 -12.57
N GLY A 348 12.23 26.13 -12.59
CA GLY A 348 11.55 25.76 -13.83
C GLY A 348 11.96 24.36 -14.32
N SER A 349 12.48 24.27 -15.56
CA SER A 349 12.85 22.99 -16.14
C SER A 349 14.16 22.45 -15.55
N LYS A 350 14.15 21.20 -15.08
CA LYS A 350 15.30 20.53 -14.48
C LYS A 350 15.82 19.47 -15.40
N VAL A 351 17.15 19.38 -15.53
CA VAL A 351 17.80 18.37 -16.36
C VAL A 351 18.95 17.75 -15.59
N LEU A 352 18.92 16.43 -15.41
CA LEU A 352 20.04 15.63 -14.92
C LEU A 352 20.60 14.81 -16.08
N ILE A 353 21.90 14.98 -16.36
CA ILE A 353 22.60 14.23 -17.41
C ILE A 353 23.59 13.29 -16.73
N LEU A 354 23.42 11.99 -16.95
CA LEU A 354 24.27 10.93 -16.41
C LEU A 354 25.06 10.27 -17.55
N GLY A 355 26.35 10.01 -17.32
CA GLY A 355 27.23 9.37 -18.29
C GLY A 355 28.21 8.37 -17.67
N SER A 356 29.11 7.82 -18.50
CA SER A 356 30.13 6.84 -18.11
C SER A 356 31.03 7.28 -16.94
N LYS A 357 31.17 8.60 -16.74
CA LYS A 357 32.05 9.21 -15.73
C LYS A 357 31.44 9.23 -14.33
N ASP A 358 30.14 8.96 -14.21
CA ASP A 358 29.44 8.91 -12.94
C ASP A 358 29.68 7.57 -12.24
N LYS A 359 30.52 7.57 -11.20
CA LYS A 359 30.96 6.35 -10.49
C LYS A 359 29.82 5.53 -9.86
N ASN A 360 28.67 6.15 -9.59
CA ASN A 360 27.50 5.51 -8.99
C ASN A 360 26.49 5.02 -10.06
N LEU A 361 26.71 5.36 -11.33
CA LEU A 361 25.91 4.87 -12.44
C LEU A 361 26.32 3.43 -12.79
N GLY A 362 25.34 2.59 -13.09
CA GLY A 362 25.52 1.20 -13.50
C GLY A 362 24.21 0.58 -13.97
N MET A 363 24.24 -0.70 -14.31
CA MET A 363 23.01 -1.45 -14.59
C MET A 363 22.12 -1.49 -13.34
N GLY A 364 20.80 -1.53 -13.55
CA GLY A 364 19.81 -1.69 -12.50
C GLY A 364 18.69 -0.65 -12.51
N ALA A 365 17.85 -0.72 -11.48
CA ALA A 365 16.70 0.16 -11.30
C ALA A 365 17.08 1.47 -10.59
N TYR A 366 16.50 2.56 -11.08
CA TYR A 366 16.64 3.92 -10.59
C TYR A 366 15.27 4.47 -10.21
N SER A 367 15.26 5.27 -9.15
CA SER A 367 14.07 5.96 -8.67
C SER A 367 14.28 7.47 -8.72
N ILE A 368 13.21 8.17 -9.07
CA ILE A 368 13.13 9.63 -9.19
C ILE A 368 12.08 10.11 -8.19
N GLY A 369 12.40 11.12 -7.39
CA GLY A 369 11.50 11.83 -6.50
C GLY A 369 11.33 13.27 -6.97
N VAL A 370 10.10 13.63 -7.32
CA VAL A 370 9.70 15.00 -7.66
C VAL A 370 9.04 15.61 -6.44
N HIS A 371 9.71 16.58 -5.82
CA HIS A 371 9.25 17.24 -4.61
C HIS A 371 8.60 18.58 -4.95
N GLY A 372 7.44 18.90 -4.38
CA GLY A 372 6.86 20.24 -4.47
C GLY A 372 7.56 21.19 -3.49
N PHE A 373 8.38 22.10 -4.01
CA PHE A 373 9.13 23.05 -3.16
C PHE A 373 8.28 24.23 -2.73
N LYS A 374 7.45 24.77 -3.62
CA LYS A 374 6.57 25.91 -3.35
C LYS A 374 5.32 25.81 -4.22
N GLY A 375 4.14 25.94 -3.62
CA GLY A 375 2.86 25.87 -4.32
C GLY A 375 2.58 24.52 -5.01
N THR A 376 1.41 24.41 -5.63
CA THR A 376 1.03 23.22 -6.40
C THR A 376 1.55 23.34 -7.83
N THR A 377 2.40 22.41 -8.25
CA THR A 377 3.07 22.46 -9.56
C THR A 377 2.66 21.28 -10.42
N LYS A 378 2.18 21.58 -11.64
CA LYS A 378 2.04 20.58 -12.71
C LYS A 378 3.37 20.44 -13.45
N TYR A 379 3.75 19.22 -13.77
CA TYR A 379 5.01 18.96 -14.46
C TYR A 379 4.92 17.76 -15.40
N ASN A 380 5.84 17.68 -16.35
CA ASN A 380 6.10 16.53 -17.18
C ASN A 380 7.50 16.00 -16.86
N VAL A 381 7.61 14.73 -16.49
CA VAL A 381 8.90 14.04 -16.27
C VAL A 381 9.16 13.05 -17.40
N ALA A 382 10.39 13.04 -17.90
CA ALA A 382 10.81 12.13 -18.96
C ALA A 382 12.24 11.65 -18.72
N VAL A 383 12.51 10.41 -19.12
CA VAL A 383 13.88 9.87 -19.19
C VAL A 383 14.18 9.59 -20.66
N SER A 384 15.33 10.04 -21.16
CA SER A 384 15.74 9.81 -22.54
C SER A 384 17.20 9.39 -22.63
N VAL A 385 17.55 8.70 -23.72
CA VAL A 385 18.94 8.36 -24.05
C VAL A 385 19.37 9.27 -25.17
N GLN A 386 20.25 10.23 -24.88
CA GLN A 386 20.82 11.11 -25.88
C GLN A 386 22.10 10.52 -26.47
N GLU A 387 22.19 10.46 -27.79
CA GLU A 387 23.44 10.19 -28.49
C GLU A 387 24.43 11.31 -28.22
N ASN A 388 25.70 10.95 -28.01
CA ASN A 388 26.80 11.89 -27.90
C ASN A 388 27.16 12.43 -29.29
N ARG A 389 26.21 13.10 -29.94
CA ARG A 389 26.47 13.82 -31.19
C ARG A 389 27.30 15.04 -30.84
N ASN A 390 28.62 14.91 -31.01
CA ASN A 390 29.47 16.07 -31.30
C ASN A 390 28.85 16.80 -32.49
N HIS A 391 28.04 17.83 -32.23
CA HIS A 391 27.59 18.76 -33.23
C HIS A 391 28.82 19.53 -33.76
N LYS A 392 29.48 18.96 -34.78
CA LYS A 392 29.96 19.76 -35.91
C LYS A 392 28.74 20.10 -36.76
N VAL A 393 27.92 21.05 -36.31
CA VAL A 393 26.82 21.60 -37.11
C VAL A 393 27.32 22.85 -37.80
N GLY A 394 27.23 22.86 -39.14
CA GLY A 394 27.07 24.10 -39.89
C GLY A 394 28.14 24.46 -40.92
N GLN A 395 28.65 23.51 -41.72
CA GLN A 395 29.09 23.86 -43.07
C GLN A 395 27.96 23.55 -44.06
N GLN A 396 27.27 24.62 -44.48
CA GLN A 396 26.96 25.01 -45.87
C GLN A 396 25.57 25.64 -46.01
N ALA A 397 25.57 26.95 -46.27
CA ALA A 397 24.77 27.53 -47.34
C ALA A 397 25.51 28.75 -47.93
N GLY A 398 26.17 28.52 -49.07
CA GLY A 398 26.36 29.50 -50.15
C GLY A 398 27.06 30.83 -49.86
N SER A 399 28.39 30.84 -49.91
CA SER A 399 29.12 31.69 -50.88
C SER A 399 30.61 31.42 -50.84
N SER A 400 31.13 31.11 -52.03
CA SER A 400 32.54 31.18 -52.36
C SER A 400 33.09 32.57 -52.05
N SER A 401 33.97 32.67 -51.04
CA SER A 401 35.14 33.54 -51.12
C SER A 401 36.12 33.17 -50.03
N SER A 402 37.27 32.65 -50.44
CA SER A 402 38.55 32.92 -49.80
C SER A 402 38.61 34.37 -49.32
N MET A 403 38.91 34.57 -48.03
CA MET A 403 39.89 35.52 -47.52
C MET A 403 39.75 35.61 -45.99
N ASP A 404 40.82 35.24 -45.31
CA ASP A 404 41.16 35.68 -43.96
C ASP A 404 41.17 37.22 -43.96
N ILE A 405 40.21 37.86 -43.28
CA ILE A 405 40.11 39.33 -43.19
C ILE A 405 39.88 39.68 -41.72
N ASP A 406 40.98 40.05 -41.05
CA ASP A 406 41.08 40.90 -39.86
C ASP A 406 39.82 40.94 -38.97
N ALA A 407 39.63 39.95 -38.11
CA ALA A 407 38.67 40.01 -36.99
C ALA A 407 39.39 40.47 -35.72
N VAL A 408 38.84 41.47 -35.04
CA VAL A 408 39.39 42.07 -33.81
C VAL A 408 38.45 41.78 -32.64
N GLU A 409 39.03 41.47 -31.49
CA GLU A 409 38.28 41.21 -30.26
C GLU A 409 37.67 42.50 -29.69
N CYS A 410 36.35 42.48 -29.46
CA CYS A 410 35.64 43.56 -28.79
C CYS A 410 36.12 43.73 -27.35
N ARG A 411 36.49 44.96 -26.97
CA ARG A 411 37.01 45.25 -25.63
C ARG A 411 35.99 44.97 -24.52
N ASN A 412 34.69 45.05 -24.82
CA ASN A 412 33.60 44.88 -23.87
C ASN A 412 33.09 43.42 -23.79
N CYS A 413 32.58 42.85 -24.90
CA CYS A 413 31.98 41.50 -24.87
C CYS A 413 32.94 40.36 -25.20
N LYS A 414 34.20 40.64 -25.53
CA LYS A 414 35.25 39.64 -25.84
C LYS A 414 34.95 38.75 -27.06
N HIS A 415 33.96 39.11 -27.88
CA HIS A 415 33.68 38.43 -29.14
C HIS A 415 34.57 38.99 -30.26
N PHE A 416 34.98 38.12 -31.20
CA PHE A 416 35.73 38.51 -32.39
C PHE A 416 34.79 39.06 -33.45
N ILE A 417 34.97 40.32 -33.80
CA ILE A 417 34.13 41.05 -34.76
C ILE A 417 35.00 41.51 -35.94
N PRO A 418 34.52 41.44 -37.19
CA PRO A 418 35.28 41.94 -38.34
C PRO A 418 35.71 43.39 -38.14
N SER A 419 36.97 43.72 -38.46
CA SER A 419 37.59 45.05 -38.21
C SER A 419 36.82 46.21 -38.84
N ARG A 420 36.12 45.96 -39.96
CA ARG A 420 35.25 46.95 -40.61
C ARG A 420 34.03 47.37 -39.77
N SER A 421 33.61 46.53 -38.82
CA SER A 421 32.42 46.71 -37.99
C SER A 421 32.70 46.85 -36.51
N ILE A 422 33.96 46.72 -36.06
CA ILE A 422 34.34 46.74 -34.65
C ILE A 422 33.95 48.06 -33.97
N ALA A 423 34.15 49.21 -34.61
CA ALA A 423 33.83 50.50 -34.03
C ALA A 423 32.32 50.69 -33.77
N LEU A 424 31.48 50.25 -34.72
CA LEU A 424 30.02 50.28 -34.57
C LEU A 424 29.55 49.27 -33.51
N HIS A 425 30.12 48.06 -33.53
CA HIS A 425 29.81 47.04 -32.54
C HIS A 425 30.21 47.47 -31.13
N GLU A 426 31.42 48.01 -30.92
CA GLU A 426 31.89 48.46 -29.60
C GLU A 426 31.04 49.62 -29.06
N ALA A 427 30.64 50.55 -29.92
CA ALA A 427 29.75 51.65 -29.53
C ALA A 427 28.34 51.15 -29.15
N PHE A 428 27.81 50.14 -29.84
CA PHE A 428 26.51 49.56 -29.52
C PHE A 428 26.59 48.66 -28.28
N CYS A 429 27.61 47.80 -28.22
CA CYS A 429 27.85 46.85 -27.14
C CYS A 429 28.14 47.55 -25.82
N SER A 430 28.94 48.62 -25.80
CA SER A 430 29.19 49.40 -24.56
C SER A 430 27.95 50.12 -24.03
N ARG A 431 26.95 50.40 -24.88
CA ARG A 431 25.71 51.07 -24.50
C ARG A 431 24.61 50.14 -24.02
N HIS A 432 24.63 48.87 -24.43
CA HIS A 432 23.55 47.92 -24.15
C HIS A 432 24.00 46.74 -23.30
N ASN A 433 25.31 46.47 -23.22
CA ASN A 433 25.86 45.34 -22.49
C ASN A 433 26.87 45.80 -21.45
N ILE A 434 26.81 45.15 -20.29
CA ILE A 434 27.71 45.37 -19.16
C ILE A 434 28.35 44.04 -18.77
N VAL A 435 29.66 44.06 -18.51
CA VAL A 435 30.37 42.92 -17.94
C VAL A 435 30.13 42.92 -16.44
N CYS A 436 29.78 41.76 -15.90
CA CYS A 436 29.63 41.62 -14.46
C CYS A 436 30.94 41.96 -13.73
N SER A 437 30.86 42.82 -12.71
CA SER A 437 31.99 43.28 -11.91
C SER A 437 32.42 42.30 -10.81
N HIS A 438 31.72 41.17 -10.64
CA HIS A 438 32.08 40.20 -9.62
C HIS A 438 33.39 39.47 -10.00
N PRO A 439 34.38 39.38 -9.09
CA PRO A 439 35.63 38.67 -9.34
C PRO A 439 35.37 37.23 -9.79
N GLY A 440 35.90 36.85 -10.96
CA GLY A 440 35.76 35.49 -11.50
C GLY A 440 34.48 35.18 -12.28
N CYS A 441 33.51 36.10 -12.36
CA CYS A 441 32.27 35.86 -13.13
C CYS A 441 32.45 36.14 -14.63
N GLY A 442 32.83 37.36 -15.00
CA GLY A 442 33.16 37.73 -16.38
C GLY A 442 32.00 37.67 -17.41
N ILE A 443 30.76 37.40 -16.98
CA ILE A 443 29.60 37.27 -17.86
C ILE A 443 29.19 38.65 -18.41
N VAL A 444 28.88 38.71 -19.70
CA VAL A 444 28.39 39.90 -20.41
C VAL A 444 26.86 39.83 -20.44
N LEU A 445 26.20 40.80 -19.84
CA LEU A 445 24.74 40.85 -19.71
C LEU A 445 24.20 42.11 -20.37
N ARG A 446 22.94 42.10 -20.80
CA ARG A 446 22.26 43.34 -21.17
C ARG A 446 22.04 44.20 -19.93
N ILE A 447 22.13 45.52 -20.07
CA ILE A 447 21.96 46.47 -18.96
C ILE A 447 20.59 46.32 -18.28
N GLU A 448 19.56 45.96 -19.04
CA GLU A 448 18.21 45.72 -18.50
C GLU A 448 18.14 44.43 -17.66
N GLU A 449 18.91 43.42 -18.03
CA GLU A 449 18.95 42.10 -17.39
C GLU A 449 20.00 42.02 -16.27
N SER A 450 20.96 42.95 -16.22
CA SER A 450 22.04 42.93 -15.24
C SER A 450 21.56 43.07 -13.80
N LYS A 451 20.37 43.66 -13.59
CA LYS A 451 19.73 43.77 -12.26
C LYS A 451 19.27 42.42 -11.73
N ASN A 452 18.97 41.49 -12.62
CA ASN A 452 18.50 40.16 -12.26
C ASN A 452 19.68 39.20 -12.02
N HIS A 453 20.93 39.58 -12.30
CA HIS A 453 22.11 38.74 -12.12
C HIS A 453 22.80 39.04 -10.78
N LEU A 454 22.62 38.17 -9.80
CA LEU A 454 23.13 38.33 -8.43
C LEU A 454 24.13 37.23 -8.10
N HIS A 455 25.08 37.50 -7.20
CA HIS A 455 26.02 36.49 -6.70
C HIS A 455 25.69 36.17 -5.26
N CYS A 456 25.79 34.89 -4.89
CA CYS A 456 25.65 34.49 -3.50
C CYS A 456 26.85 34.98 -2.68
N GLU A 457 26.60 35.64 -1.56
CA GLU A 457 27.65 36.16 -0.67
C GLU A 457 28.48 35.05 0.02
N LYS A 458 27.93 33.82 0.11
CA LYS A 458 28.56 32.69 0.80
C LYS A 458 29.44 31.83 -0.13
N CYS A 459 28.97 31.53 -1.34
CA CYS A 459 29.68 30.63 -2.28
C CYS A 459 30.20 31.34 -3.54
N GLY A 460 29.82 32.60 -3.78
CA GLY A 460 30.26 33.40 -4.93
C GLY A 460 29.67 32.98 -6.28
N GLN A 461 28.77 31.99 -6.32
CA GLN A 461 28.09 31.55 -7.54
C GLN A 461 27.04 32.57 -7.99
N ALA A 462 26.84 32.69 -9.30
CA ALA A 462 25.95 33.65 -9.92
C ALA A 462 24.58 33.01 -10.27
N PHE A 463 23.49 33.72 -9.95
CA PHE A 463 22.10 33.26 -10.11
C PHE A 463 21.18 34.40 -10.54
N GLN A 464 20.02 34.05 -11.08
CA GLN A 464 18.97 35.05 -11.28
C GLN A 464 18.32 35.49 -9.95
N GLN A 465 17.73 36.69 -9.89
CA GLN A 465 17.13 37.23 -8.66
C GLN A 465 16.04 36.31 -8.07
N GLY A 466 15.26 35.63 -8.92
CA GLY A 466 14.26 34.64 -8.47
C GLY A 466 14.86 33.34 -7.94
N GLU A 467 16.09 32.99 -8.34
CA GLU A 467 16.80 31.77 -7.97
C GLU A 467 17.58 31.89 -6.65
N MET A 468 17.89 33.12 -6.25
CA MET A 468 18.70 33.39 -5.06
C MET A 468 18.03 32.93 -3.75
N GLU A 469 16.71 33.12 -3.61
CA GLU A 469 15.97 32.71 -2.41
C GLU A 469 16.06 31.18 -2.22
N LYS A 470 15.87 30.43 -3.32
CA LYS A 470 15.97 28.98 -3.32
C LYS A 470 17.40 28.51 -3.08
N HIS A 471 18.39 29.13 -3.71
CA HIS A 471 19.80 28.82 -3.50
C HIS A 471 20.19 28.97 -2.01
N MET A 472 19.81 30.08 -1.38
CA MET A 472 20.07 30.31 0.04
C MET A 472 19.40 29.27 0.92
N LYS A 473 18.15 28.91 0.64
CA LYS A 473 17.40 27.91 1.41
C LYS A 473 17.93 26.48 1.23
N VAL A 474 18.35 26.10 0.04
CA VAL A 474 18.79 24.73 -0.25
C VAL A 474 20.24 24.49 0.17
N PHE A 475 21.13 25.45 -0.07
CA PHE A 475 22.58 25.23 0.08
C PHE A 475 23.14 25.83 1.39
N HIS A 476 22.51 26.88 1.91
CA HIS A 476 23.04 27.66 3.03
C HIS A 476 22.14 27.70 4.26
N GLU A 477 20.94 27.09 4.22
CA GLU A 477 20.12 26.86 5.41
C GLU A 477 20.77 25.74 6.25
N PRO A 478 21.09 25.98 7.53
CA PRO A 478 21.76 24.99 8.37
C PRO A 478 20.83 23.80 8.66
N LEU A 479 21.30 22.58 8.37
CA LEU A 479 20.56 21.35 8.60
C LEU A 479 21.05 20.67 9.89
N GLN A 480 20.11 20.21 10.72
CA GLN A 480 20.41 19.49 11.95
C GLN A 480 20.51 17.99 11.68
N CYS A 481 21.67 17.43 11.96
CA CYS A 481 21.91 15.99 11.89
C CYS A 481 21.35 15.30 13.15
N PRO A 482 20.84 14.05 13.06
CA PRO A 482 20.39 13.28 14.23
C PRO A 482 21.46 13.09 15.33
N CYS A 483 22.75 13.27 15.01
CA CYS A 483 23.85 13.26 15.99
C CYS A 483 24.05 14.60 16.73
N GLY A 484 23.21 15.60 16.48
CA GLY A 484 23.22 16.91 17.16
C GLY A 484 24.04 18.01 16.48
N VAL A 485 24.75 17.71 15.39
CA VAL A 485 25.58 18.68 14.65
C VAL A 485 24.72 19.46 13.64
N VAL A 486 24.94 20.77 13.54
CA VAL A 486 24.27 21.66 12.58
C VAL A 486 25.27 22.06 11.50
N LEU A 487 25.01 21.74 10.24
CA LEU A 487 25.92 21.99 9.10
C LEU A 487 25.16 22.50 7.88
N GLU A 488 25.81 23.31 7.04
CA GLU A 488 25.30 23.66 5.70
C GLU A 488 25.45 22.48 4.74
N LYS A 489 24.74 22.50 3.59
CA LYS A 489 24.62 21.32 2.71
C LYS A 489 25.95 20.78 2.20
N GLU A 490 26.87 21.64 1.76
CA GLU A 490 28.20 21.23 1.29
C GLU A 490 29.04 20.55 2.39
N GLN A 491 28.90 21.05 3.62
CA GLN A 491 29.55 20.49 4.80
C GLN A 491 28.91 19.16 5.22
N MET A 492 27.59 19.01 5.03
CA MET A 492 26.87 17.77 5.32
C MET A 492 27.20 16.65 4.33
N VAL A 493 27.36 16.97 3.04
CA VAL A 493 27.77 15.99 2.00
C VAL A 493 29.19 15.49 2.25
N SER A 494 30.11 16.38 2.63
CA SER A 494 31.48 16.01 3.01
C SER A 494 31.57 15.26 4.35
N TYR A 495 30.67 15.54 5.30
CA TYR A 495 30.57 14.83 6.58
C TYR A 495 30.04 13.39 6.41
N THR A 496 29.09 13.17 5.50
CA THR A 496 28.45 11.86 5.25
C THR A 496 29.25 10.95 4.32
N ASN A 497 30.18 11.50 3.53
CA ASN A 497 30.99 10.74 2.58
C ASN A 497 32.50 10.83 2.91
N PRO A 498 33.05 9.93 3.76
CA PRO A 498 34.42 10.06 4.27
C PRO A 498 35.52 9.71 3.25
N ALA A 499 35.18 9.44 1.98
CA ALA A 499 36.12 8.94 0.98
C ALA A 499 36.97 10.03 0.29
N SER A 500 36.76 11.33 0.54
CA SER A 500 37.45 12.40 -0.20
C SER A 500 38.13 13.49 0.64
N SER A 501 38.30 13.32 1.95
CA SER A 501 39.14 14.25 2.74
C SER A 501 40.17 13.49 3.59
N SER A 502 41.44 13.69 3.25
CA SER A 502 42.62 13.11 3.88
C SER A 502 42.91 13.69 5.27
N LEU A 503 41.95 14.34 5.93
CA LEU A 503 42.14 15.03 7.21
C LEU A 503 41.36 14.44 8.40
N LEU A 504 40.51 13.42 8.20
CA LEU A 504 39.72 12.82 9.28
C LEU A 504 40.23 11.46 9.80
N LYS A 505 41.44 11.05 9.43
CA LYS A 505 42.10 9.90 10.09
C LYS A 505 42.64 10.21 11.50
N ILE A 506 42.78 11.48 11.87
CA ILE A 506 43.39 11.88 13.16
C ILE A 506 42.34 11.99 14.29
N LEU A 507 41.07 12.29 13.99
CA LEU A 507 40.03 12.43 15.01
C LEU A 507 39.41 11.11 15.47
N ARG A 508 39.51 10.04 14.68
CA ARG A 508 39.00 8.71 15.07
C ARG A 508 39.96 7.92 15.98
N TRP A 509 41.21 8.38 16.11
CA TRP A 509 42.20 7.81 17.03
C TRP A 509 42.16 8.45 18.43
N PHE A 510 41.65 9.68 18.58
CA PHE A 510 41.58 10.34 19.88
C PHE A 510 40.38 9.93 20.74
N ILE A 511 39.28 9.49 20.12
CA ILE A 511 38.06 9.10 20.87
C ILE A 511 38.14 7.67 21.42
N LEU A 512 39.00 6.81 20.86
CA LEU A 512 39.19 5.43 21.35
C LEU A 512 40.22 5.29 22.49
N LEU A 513 40.88 6.38 22.91
CA LEU A 513 41.89 6.37 23.97
C LEU A 513 41.46 7.09 25.25
N SER A 514 40.21 7.58 25.32
CA SER A 514 39.66 8.23 26.52
C SER A 514 38.73 7.33 27.36
N ASP A 515 38.45 6.11 26.92
CA ASP A 515 37.66 5.11 27.67
C ASP A 515 38.52 3.99 28.29
N LEU A 516 39.82 4.20 28.42
CA LEU A 516 40.76 3.24 29.03
C LEU A 516 41.88 3.96 29.81
N VAL A 517 41.51 4.82 30.76
CA VAL A 517 42.28 5.14 31.99
C VAL A 517 41.30 5.45 33.12
#